data_AF-W6R866-F1
#
_entry.id   AF-W6R866-F1
#
_cell.length_a   1.000
_cell.length_b   1.000
_cell.length_c   1.000
_cell.angle_alpha   90.00
_cell.angle_beta   90.00
_cell.angle_gamma   90.00
#
_symmetry.space_group_name_H-M   'P 1'
#
loop_
_entity.id
_entity.type
_entity.pdbx_description
1 polymer ?
#
loop_
_entity_poly.entity_id
_entity_poly.type
_entity_poly.pdbx_seq_one_letter_code
_entity_poly.pdbx_strand_id
1 'polypeptide(L)'
;MNPGSRIPLWIIALLAAICLGALAWTTFGFVVPFKHETGQAVLDVYFGGYDELTVGRMRQLLDHNEIASNLLQAMYAGPEMIFPALLTALLLLVLMRLRPSGPHFNRPIRPSLIALVYALPFIYGLADYGENISSLIAFGDSAWTDHAARLLPWMTRVKFASLAICLIVIARFGIVRAMHREEGET
;
A
#
# COMPACT_ATOMS: atom_id res chain seq x y z
N MET A 1 -0.31 19.75 26.62
CA MET A 1 -0.14 18.26 26.59
C MET A 1 0.13 17.84 25.14
N ASN A 2 1.22 17.12 24.87
CA ASN A 2 1.68 16.77 23.52
C ASN A 2 1.07 15.42 23.06
N PRO A 3 0.13 15.39 22.10
CA PRO A 3 -0.59 14.16 21.72
C PRO A 3 0.30 13.11 21.03
N GLY A 4 1.41 13.49 20.38
CA GLY A 4 2.25 12.56 19.61
C GLY A 4 3.29 11.78 20.42
N SER A 5 3.59 12.16 21.68
CA SER A 5 4.60 11.46 22.50
C SER A 5 4.06 10.23 23.22
N ARG A 6 2.78 9.89 23.02
CA ARG A 6 2.08 8.84 23.77
C ARG A 6 1.92 7.52 23.02
N ILE A 7 2.20 7.46 21.71
CA ILE A 7 2.06 6.20 20.95
C ILE A 7 3.23 5.29 21.32
N PRO A 8 3.03 4.16 22.01
CA PRO A 8 4.11 3.27 22.40
C PRO A 8 4.77 2.63 21.17
N LEU A 9 6.11 2.51 21.18
CA LEU A 9 6.86 1.86 20.08
C LEU A 9 6.42 0.42 19.86
N TRP A 10 6.09 -0.30 20.93
CA TRP A 10 5.67 -1.69 20.83
C TRP A 10 4.37 -1.86 20.04
N ILE A 11 3.45 -0.87 20.06
CA ILE A 11 2.23 -0.91 19.24
C ILE A 11 2.58 -0.82 17.76
N ILE A 12 3.48 0.10 17.39
CA ILE A 12 3.95 0.26 16.01
C ILE A 12 4.70 -1.00 15.57
N ALA A 13 5.56 -1.56 16.42
CA ALA A 13 6.29 -2.78 16.14
C ALA A 13 5.35 -3.98 15.97
N LEU A 14 4.35 -4.11 16.84
CA LEU A 14 3.33 -5.15 16.74
C LEU A 14 2.53 -5.01 15.44
N LEU A 15 2.06 -3.80 15.13
CA LEU A 15 1.33 -3.56 13.89
C LEU A 15 2.19 -3.82 12.65
N ALA A 16 3.47 -3.47 12.68
CA ALA A 16 4.42 -3.81 11.62
C ALA A 16 4.58 -5.34 11.48
N ALA A 17 4.70 -6.07 12.60
CA ALA A 17 4.76 -7.54 12.57
C ALA A 17 3.48 -8.15 11.99
N ILE A 18 2.29 -7.60 12.31
CA ILE A 18 1.02 -8.04 11.74
C ILE A 18 0.96 -7.71 10.23
N CYS A 19 1.41 -6.52 9.80
CA CYS A 19 1.51 -6.17 8.38
C CYS A 19 2.43 -7.16 7.64
N LEU A 20 3.58 -7.51 8.21
CA LEU A 20 4.49 -8.51 7.65
C LEU A 20 3.85 -9.90 7.58
N GLY A 21 3.08 -10.29 8.61
CA GLY A 21 2.32 -11.54 8.60
C GLY A 21 1.26 -11.58 7.51
N ALA A 22 0.50 -10.50 7.33
CA ALA A 22 -0.47 -10.38 6.25
C ALA A 22 0.19 -10.37 4.88
N LEU A 23 1.31 -9.66 4.70
CA LEU A 23 2.10 -9.68 3.47
C LEU A 23 2.65 -11.07 3.16
N ALA A 24 3.13 -11.79 4.17
CA ALA A 24 3.58 -13.18 4.04
C ALA A 24 2.41 -14.09 3.65
N TRP A 25 1.22 -13.89 4.23
CA TRP A 25 0.02 -14.62 3.86
C TRP A 25 -0.38 -14.37 2.40
N THR A 26 -0.43 -13.11 1.94
CA THR A 26 -0.62 -12.78 0.51
C THR A 26 0.42 -13.48 -0.36
N THR A 27 1.69 -13.34 0.01
CA THR A 27 2.81 -13.78 -0.84
C THR A 27 2.87 -15.30 -0.97
N PHE A 28 2.93 -16.01 0.16
CA PHE A 28 3.11 -17.46 0.19
C PHE A 28 1.80 -18.22 0.01
N GLY A 29 0.68 -17.64 0.43
CA GLY A 29 -0.64 -18.25 0.28
C GLY A 29 -1.22 -18.13 -1.11
N PHE A 30 -0.89 -17.06 -1.85
CA PHE A 30 -1.57 -16.76 -3.12
C PHE A 30 -0.61 -16.37 -4.25
N VAL A 31 0.28 -15.38 -4.08
CA VAL A 31 1.12 -14.88 -5.17
C VAL A 31 2.09 -15.94 -5.70
N VAL A 32 2.76 -16.68 -4.80
CA VAL A 32 3.68 -17.76 -5.18
C VAL A 32 2.94 -18.92 -5.83
N PRO A 33 1.85 -19.46 -5.27
CA PRO A 33 1.01 -20.46 -5.95
C PRO A 33 0.49 -20.00 -7.30
N PHE A 34 -0.03 -18.77 -7.41
CA PHE A 34 -0.52 -18.22 -8.67
C PHE A 34 0.58 -18.21 -9.74
N LYS A 35 1.79 -17.78 -9.38
CA LYS A 35 2.94 -17.80 -10.29
C LYS A 35 3.35 -19.21 -10.68
N HIS A 36 3.24 -20.17 -9.76
CA HIS A 36 3.51 -21.58 -10.06
C HIS A 36 2.52 -22.15 -11.08
N GLU A 37 1.23 -21.84 -10.92
CA GLU A 37 0.16 -22.34 -11.80
C GLU A 37 0.15 -21.68 -13.19
N THR A 38 0.48 -20.38 -13.25
CA THR A 38 0.27 -19.57 -14.46
C THR A 38 1.57 -19.21 -15.19
N GLY A 39 2.72 -19.37 -14.54
CA GLY A 39 4.01 -18.84 -15.00
C GLY A 39 4.10 -17.31 -14.97
N GLN A 40 3.04 -16.59 -14.58
CA GLN A 40 2.98 -15.13 -14.55
C GLN A 40 2.82 -14.61 -13.12
N ALA A 41 3.32 -13.40 -12.87
CA ALA A 41 3.07 -12.72 -11.62
C ALA A 41 1.66 -12.10 -11.63
N VAL A 42 1.01 -12.05 -10.46
CA VAL A 42 -0.24 -11.31 -10.24
C VAL A 42 0.00 -9.82 -10.49
N LEU A 43 -0.99 -9.09 -11.02
CA LEU A 43 -0.84 -7.67 -11.36
C LEU A 43 -0.47 -6.79 -10.15
N ASP A 44 -0.92 -7.17 -8.96
CA ASP A 44 -0.70 -6.46 -7.69
C ASP A 44 0.78 -6.26 -7.31
N VAL A 45 1.68 -7.10 -7.83
CA VAL A 45 3.13 -7.01 -7.56
C VAL A 45 3.91 -6.21 -8.60
N TYR A 46 3.25 -5.66 -9.62
CA TYR A 46 3.89 -4.85 -10.64
C TYR A 46 4.11 -3.42 -10.13
N PHE A 47 5.20 -3.23 -9.37
CA PHE A 47 5.58 -1.92 -8.81
C PHE A 47 5.73 -0.80 -9.85
N GLY A 48 6.14 -1.13 -11.07
CA GLY A 48 6.25 -0.18 -12.19
C GLY A 48 4.90 0.23 -12.80
N GLY A 49 3.80 -0.36 -12.33
CA GLY A 49 2.51 -0.33 -12.99
C GLY A 49 2.47 -1.18 -14.26
N TYR A 50 1.31 -1.20 -14.89
CA TYR A 50 1.04 -1.93 -16.12
C TYR A 50 0.06 -1.12 -16.99
N ASP A 51 -0.33 -1.66 -18.14
CA ASP A 51 -1.28 -1.07 -19.07
C ASP A 51 -2.53 -1.94 -19.24
N GLU A 52 -3.53 -1.41 -19.94
CA GLU A 52 -4.80 -2.09 -20.21
C GLU A 52 -4.62 -3.41 -21.01
N LEU A 53 -3.62 -3.46 -21.90
CA LEU A 53 -3.28 -4.69 -22.64
C LEU A 53 -2.82 -5.81 -21.70
N THR A 54 -2.07 -5.47 -20.65
CA THR A 54 -1.64 -6.42 -19.62
C THR A 54 -2.83 -6.89 -18.77
N VAL A 55 -3.80 -6.03 -18.49
CA VAL A 55 -5.06 -6.42 -17.84
C VAL A 55 -5.83 -7.40 -18.72
N GLY A 56 -5.97 -7.11 -20.02
CA GLY A 56 -6.66 -8.00 -20.97
C GLY A 56 -6.00 -9.39 -21.08
N ARG A 57 -4.67 -9.44 -21.09
CA ARG A 57 -3.93 -10.71 -21.07
C ARG A 57 -4.15 -11.50 -19.79
N MET A 58 -4.16 -10.81 -18.64
CA MET A 58 -4.46 -11.46 -17.35
C MET A 58 -5.89 -11.99 -17.35
N ARG A 59 -6.86 -11.23 -17.82
CA ARG A 59 -8.26 -11.68 -17.93
C ARG A 59 -8.37 -12.95 -18.77
N GLN A 60 -7.78 -12.96 -19.97
CA GLN A 60 -7.80 -14.14 -20.83
C GLN A 60 -7.16 -15.36 -20.14
N LEU A 61 -6.09 -15.16 -19.37
CA LEU A 61 -5.45 -16.23 -18.60
C LEU A 61 -6.41 -16.80 -17.54
N LEU A 62 -7.10 -15.93 -16.80
CA LEU A 62 -8.03 -16.32 -15.73
C LEU A 62 -9.27 -17.03 -16.29
N ASP A 63 -9.76 -16.62 -17.47
CA ASP A 63 -10.89 -17.27 -18.15
C ASP A 63 -10.58 -18.72 -18.53
N HIS A 64 -9.32 -19.06 -18.77
CA HIS A 64 -8.87 -20.40 -19.18
C HIS A 64 -8.24 -21.20 -18.03
N ASN A 65 -8.08 -20.62 -16.85
CA ASN A 65 -7.46 -21.25 -15.70
C ASN A 65 -8.27 -20.96 -14.42
N GLU A 66 -9.22 -21.85 -14.14
CA GLU A 66 -10.13 -21.74 -12.99
C GLU A 66 -9.37 -21.72 -11.65
N ILE A 67 -8.27 -22.47 -11.54
CA ILE A 67 -7.46 -22.51 -10.32
C ILE A 67 -6.84 -21.13 -10.06
N ALA A 68 -6.26 -20.51 -11.09
CA ALA A 68 -5.69 -19.18 -11.01
C ALA A 68 -6.76 -18.12 -10.65
N SER A 69 -7.95 -18.20 -11.27
CA SER A 69 -9.08 -17.34 -10.95
C SER A 69 -9.51 -17.46 -9.49
N ASN A 70 -9.66 -18.69 -8.99
CA ASN A 70 -10.04 -18.95 -7.60
C ASN A 70 -8.96 -18.48 -6.61
N LEU A 71 -7.68 -18.69 -6.92
CA LEU A 71 -6.57 -18.16 -6.11
C LEU A 71 -6.62 -16.64 -6.00
N LEU A 72 -6.85 -15.96 -7.12
CA LEU A 72 -6.93 -14.49 -7.16
C LEU A 72 -8.13 -13.96 -6.37
N GLN A 73 -9.32 -14.56 -6.55
CA GLN A 73 -10.51 -14.19 -5.79
C GLN A 73 -10.33 -14.42 -4.29
N ALA A 74 -9.73 -15.56 -3.89
CA ALA A 74 -9.46 -15.86 -2.50
C ALA A 74 -8.41 -14.92 -1.88
N MET A 75 -7.43 -14.46 -2.66
CA MET A 75 -6.47 -13.43 -2.23
C MET A 75 -7.19 -12.12 -1.91
N TYR A 76 -8.06 -11.66 -2.80
CA TYR A 76 -8.84 -10.43 -2.63
C TYR A 76 -9.87 -10.52 -1.49
N ALA A 77 -10.48 -11.67 -1.27
CA ALA A 77 -11.42 -11.92 -0.17
C ALA A 77 -10.71 -12.22 1.17
N GLY A 78 -9.41 -12.48 1.16
CA GLY A 78 -8.64 -12.87 2.33
C GLY A 78 -7.68 -11.75 2.77
N PRO A 79 -6.37 -11.94 2.60
CA PRO A 79 -5.37 -11.03 3.14
C PRO A 79 -5.47 -9.61 2.56
N GLU A 80 -5.84 -9.44 1.30
CA GLU A 80 -5.96 -8.12 0.66
C GLU A 80 -7.17 -7.31 1.14
N MET A 81 -8.12 -7.91 1.86
CA MET A 81 -9.13 -7.13 2.58
C MET A 81 -8.56 -6.45 3.83
N ILE A 82 -7.54 -7.04 4.45
CA ILE A 82 -7.06 -6.63 5.78
C ILE A 82 -5.77 -5.83 5.65
N PHE A 83 -4.86 -6.26 4.77
CA PHE A 83 -3.53 -5.67 4.60
C PHE A 83 -3.55 -4.16 4.31
N PRO A 84 -4.41 -3.63 3.41
CA PRO A 84 -4.41 -2.21 3.11
C PRO A 84 -4.78 -1.33 4.31
N ALA A 85 -5.74 -1.78 5.13
CA ALA A 85 -6.10 -1.09 6.37
C ALA A 85 -4.97 -1.13 7.40
N LEU A 86 -4.32 -2.29 7.57
CA LEU A 86 -3.19 -2.43 8.49
C LEU A 86 -2.02 -1.54 8.09
N LEU A 87 -1.63 -1.55 6.82
CA LEU A 87 -0.52 -0.75 6.31
C LEU A 87 -0.86 0.75 6.36
N THR A 88 -2.09 1.14 6.03
CA THR A 88 -2.58 2.52 6.20
C THR A 88 -2.44 2.99 7.66
N ALA A 89 -2.90 2.17 8.61
CA ALA A 89 -2.78 2.48 10.03
C ALA A 89 -1.31 2.56 10.48
N LEU A 90 -0.44 1.66 9.99
CA LEU A 90 0.98 1.68 10.29
C LEU A 90 1.64 2.98 9.79
N LEU A 91 1.42 3.33 8.52
CA LEU A 91 1.97 4.55 7.92
C LEU A 91 1.52 5.79 8.71
N LEU A 92 0.22 5.86 9.04
CA LEU A 92 -0.33 6.97 9.83
C LEU A 92 0.30 7.05 11.23
N LEU A 93 0.40 5.94 11.96
CA LEU A 93 0.98 5.91 13.30
C LEU A 93 2.47 6.28 13.30
N VAL A 94 3.23 5.81 12.31
CA VAL A 94 4.64 6.19 12.14
C VAL A 94 4.77 7.68 11.87
N LEU A 95 3.97 8.24 10.95
CA LEU A 95 3.96 9.68 10.67
C LEU A 95 3.57 10.49 11.91
N MET A 96 2.52 10.09 12.63
CA MET A 96 2.09 10.75 13.88
C MET A 96 3.18 10.72 14.96
N ARG A 97 3.92 9.62 15.07
CA ARG A 97 5.02 9.47 16.02
C ARG A 97 6.25 10.29 15.63
N LEU A 98 6.56 10.37 14.33
CA LEU A 98 7.65 11.19 13.82
C LEU A 98 7.36 12.67 14.01
N ARG A 99 6.07 13.06 13.98
CA ARG A 99 5.58 14.44 14.03
C ARG A 99 6.30 15.28 12.97
N PRO A 100 5.74 15.40 11.74
CA PRO A 100 6.27 16.24 10.68
C PRO A 100 6.19 17.73 11.08
N SER A 101 7.02 18.12 12.05
CA SER A 101 7.05 19.41 12.71
C SER A 101 8.52 19.68 13.02
N GLY A 102 9.14 20.43 12.14
CA GLY A 102 10.54 20.81 12.15
C GLY A 102 10.80 21.69 10.93
N PRO A 103 11.86 22.50 10.91
CA PRO A 103 12.15 23.36 9.78
C PRO A 103 12.36 22.52 8.52
N HIS A 104 11.57 22.76 7.48
CA HIS A 104 11.88 22.25 6.15
C HIS A 104 12.77 23.31 5.50
N PHE A 105 14.08 23.03 5.39
CA PHE A 105 15.02 23.98 4.80
C PHE A 105 15.09 25.31 5.58
N ASN A 106 15.18 25.27 6.92
CA ASN A 106 15.12 26.44 7.81
C ASN A 106 13.83 27.29 7.71
N ARG A 107 12.74 26.75 7.13
CA ARG A 107 11.43 27.42 7.08
C ARG A 107 10.35 26.59 7.78
N PRO A 108 9.36 27.24 8.43
CA PRO A 108 8.21 26.55 8.99
C PRO A 108 7.43 25.85 7.87
N ILE A 109 7.08 24.58 8.07
CA ILE A 109 6.26 23.83 7.13
C ILE A 109 4.86 24.45 7.06
N ARG A 110 4.33 24.65 5.85
CA ARG A 110 2.96 25.14 5.66
C ARG A 110 1.95 24.13 6.23
N PRO A 111 0.90 24.58 6.95
CA PRO A 111 -0.12 23.68 7.50
C PRO A 111 -0.77 22.76 6.46
N SER A 112 -0.94 23.24 5.22
CA SER A 112 -1.47 22.45 4.11
C SER A 112 -0.57 21.28 3.71
N LEU A 113 0.76 21.45 3.79
CA LEU A 113 1.69 20.37 3.47
C LEU A 113 1.67 19.29 4.55
N ILE A 114 1.51 19.68 5.83
CA ILE A 114 1.33 18.73 6.94
C ILE A 114 0.03 17.94 6.74
N ALA A 115 -1.07 18.62 6.42
CA ALA A 115 -2.34 17.96 6.13
C ALA A 115 -2.21 16.97 4.95
N LEU A 116 -1.52 17.36 3.87
CA LEU A 116 -1.26 16.48 2.74
C LEU A 116 -0.46 15.24 3.14
N VAL A 117 0.60 15.40 3.96
CA VAL A 117 1.40 14.26 4.46
C VAL A 117 0.54 13.28 5.24
N TYR A 118 -0.37 13.76 6.09
CA TYR A 118 -1.28 12.89 6.85
C TYR A 118 -2.42 12.31 6.00
N ALA A 119 -2.74 12.91 4.85
CA ALA A 119 -3.71 12.37 3.91
C ALA A 119 -3.14 11.21 3.06
N LEU A 120 -1.82 11.17 2.82
CA LEU A 120 -1.17 10.16 1.97
C LEU A 120 -1.45 8.71 2.38
N PRO A 121 -1.41 8.30 3.66
CA PRO A 121 -1.79 6.95 4.06
C PRO A 121 -3.21 6.57 3.63
N PHE A 122 -4.16 7.51 3.71
CA PHE A 122 -5.54 7.26 3.29
C PHE A 122 -5.68 7.18 1.77
N ILE A 123 -4.92 8.00 1.03
CA ILE A 123 -4.86 7.90 -0.43
C ILE A 123 -4.32 6.53 -0.84
N TYR A 124 -3.28 6.04 -0.15
CA TYR A 124 -2.76 4.68 -0.33
C TYR A 124 -3.85 3.64 -0.10
N GLY A 125 -4.47 3.61 1.10
CA GLY A 125 -5.46 2.60 1.45
C GLY A 125 -6.70 2.62 0.53
N LEU A 126 -7.18 3.80 0.14
CA LEU A 126 -8.29 3.94 -0.80
C LEU A 126 -7.92 3.47 -2.21
N ALA A 127 -6.71 3.77 -2.68
CA ALA A 127 -6.25 3.31 -3.99
C ALA A 127 -6.06 1.79 -4.03
N ASP A 128 -5.58 1.21 -2.95
CA ASP A 128 -5.39 -0.25 -2.79
C ASP A 128 -6.74 -0.98 -2.76
N TYR A 129 -7.69 -0.56 -1.93
CA TYR A 129 -9.07 -1.10 -2.00
C TYR A 129 -9.73 -0.85 -3.36
N GLY A 130 -9.49 0.31 -3.97
CA GLY A 130 -10.00 0.64 -5.30
C GLY A 130 -9.45 -0.28 -6.38
N GLU A 131 -8.17 -0.63 -6.31
CA GLU A 131 -7.55 -1.65 -7.16
C GLU A 131 -8.21 -3.01 -6.94
N ASN A 132 -8.33 -3.49 -5.69
CA ASN A 132 -8.91 -4.80 -5.39
C ASN A 132 -10.35 -4.92 -5.92
N ILE A 133 -11.17 -3.89 -5.71
CA ILE A 133 -12.54 -3.83 -6.26
C ILE A 133 -12.50 -3.80 -7.79
N SER A 134 -11.60 -3.01 -8.38
CA SER A 134 -11.48 -2.94 -9.84
C SER A 134 -11.00 -4.27 -10.44
N SER A 135 -10.09 -5.00 -9.79
CA SER A 135 -9.67 -6.35 -10.18
C SER A 135 -10.83 -7.32 -10.16
N LEU A 136 -11.61 -7.36 -9.08
CA LEU A 136 -12.77 -8.23 -8.98
C LEU A 136 -13.81 -7.95 -10.07
N ILE A 137 -14.03 -6.68 -10.42
CA ILE A 137 -14.95 -6.29 -11.49
C ILE A 137 -14.35 -6.59 -12.88
N ALA A 138 -13.06 -6.33 -13.07
CA ALA A 138 -12.34 -6.48 -14.35
C ALA A 138 -12.11 -7.95 -14.75
N PHE A 139 -12.07 -8.85 -13.78
CA PHE A 139 -11.87 -10.29 -14.00
C PHE A 139 -13.13 -11.12 -13.73
N GLY A 140 -14.26 -10.46 -13.46
CA GLY A 140 -15.58 -11.09 -13.36
C GLY A 140 -16.45 -10.88 -14.60
N ASP A 141 -17.68 -11.38 -14.53
CA ASP A 141 -18.70 -11.19 -15.56
C ASP A 141 -19.62 -10.01 -15.22
N SER A 142 -19.14 -8.78 -15.46
CA SER A 142 -19.93 -7.58 -15.23
C SER A 142 -20.03 -6.69 -16.48
N ALA A 143 -21.07 -5.84 -16.54
CA ALA A 143 -21.17 -4.80 -17.57
C ALA A 143 -20.08 -3.71 -17.43
N TRP A 144 -19.39 -3.65 -16.28
CA TRP A 144 -18.40 -2.62 -15.94
C TRP A 144 -16.96 -3.08 -16.16
N THR A 145 -16.76 -4.28 -16.69
CA THR A 145 -15.47 -4.93 -16.80
C THR A 145 -14.44 -4.08 -17.56
N ASP A 146 -14.82 -3.50 -18.71
CA ASP A 146 -13.92 -2.65 -19.51
C ASP A 146 -13.61 -1.30 -18.84
N HIS A 147 -14.51 -0.79 -18.00
CA HIS A 147 -14.25 0.42 -17.22
C HIS A 147 -13.28 0.13 -16.07
N ALA A 148 -13.47 -0.99 -15.38
CA ALA A 148 -12.60 -1.43 -14.31
C ALA A 148 -11.18 -1.76 -14.82
N ALA A 149 -11.06 -2.41 -15.98
CA ALA A 149 -9.79 -2.70 -16.63
C ALA A 149 -8.96 -1.44 -16.95
N ARG A 150 -9.64 -0.34 -17.31
CA ARG A 150 -8.99 0.97 -17.53
C ARG A 150 -8.60 1.68 -16.24
N LEU A 151 -9.34 1.45 -15.16
CA LEU A 151 -9.12 2.07 -13.86
C LEU A 151 -7.97 1.43 -13.08
N LEU A 152 -7.80 0.11 -13.22
CA LEU A 152 -6.79 -0.73 -12.55
C LEU A 152 -5.35 -0.18 -12.62
N PRO A 153 -4.80 0.12 -13.82
CA PRO A 153 -3.48 0.70 -13.93
C PRO A 153 -3.32 2.02 -13.15
N TRP A 154 -4.37 2.83 -13.12
CA TRP A 154 -4.34 4.12 -12.45
C TRP A 154 -4.35 3.94 -10.93
N MET A 155 -5.21 3.06 -10.41
CA MET A 155 -5.25 2.74 -8.98
C MET A 155 -3.91 2.19 -8.48
N THR A 156 -3.32 1.26 -9.23
CA THR A 156 -1.99 0.69 -8.95
C THR A 156 -0.93 1.79 -8.86
N ARG A 157 -0.92 2.73 -9.82
CA ARG A 157 0.04 3.86 -9.82
C ARG A 157 -0.17 4.79 -8.64
N VAL A 158 -1.41 5.14 -8.31
CA VAL A 158 -1.72 6.01 -7.16
C VAL A 158 -1.34 5.33 -5.84
N LYS A 159 -1.63 4.03 -5.70
CA LYS A 159 -1.22 3.19 -4.57
C LYS A 159 0.29 3.26 -4.36
N PHE A 160 1.08 2.89 -5.38
CA PHE A 160 2.54 2.87 -5.23
C PHE A 160 3.15 4.26 -5.09
N ALA A 161 2.64 5.27 -5.79
CA ALA A 161 3.12 6.65 -5.64
C ALA A 161 2.89 7.18 -4.23
N SER A 162 1.68 7.01 -3.68
CA SER A 162 1.38 7.44 -2.31
C SER A 162 2.21 6.69 -1.27
N LEU A 163 2.38 5.37 -1.43
CA LEU A 163 3.26 4.56 -0.57
C LEU A 163 4.71 5.04 -0.64
N ALA A 164 5.25 5.28 -1.83
CA ALA A 164 6.62 5.77 -2.02
C ALA A 164 6.83 7.13 -1.35
N ILE A 165 5.88 8.06 -1.50
CA ILE A 165 5.96 9.37 -0.84
C ILE A 165 5.91 9.21 0.68
N CYS A 166 5.02 8.35 1.20
CA CYS A 166 4.98 8.04 2.64
C CYS A 166 6.34 7.55 3.15
N LEU A 167 6.96 6.59 2.46
CA LEU A 167 8.26 6.03 2.85
C LEU A 167 9.39 7.08 2.80
N ILE A 168 9.43 7.90 1.75
CA ILE A 168 10.40 9.00 1.62
C ILE A 168 10.26 9.99 2.78
N VAL A 169 9.02 10.38 3.10
CA VAL A 169 8.72 11.31 4.20
C VAL A 169 9.13 10.70 5.54
N ILE A 170 8.77 9.44 5.80
CA ILE A 170 9.13 8.70 7.01
C ILE A 170 10.65 8.62 7.16
N ALA A 171 11.36 8.21 6.10
CA ALA A 171 12.82 8.10 6.11
C ALA A 171 13.48 9.46 6.39
N ARG A 172 13.03 10.51 5.71
CA ARG A 172 13.56 11.87 5.89
C ARG A 172 13.42 12.35 7.34
N PHE A 173 12.22 12.25 7.91
CA PHE A 173 12.00 12.69 9.29
C PHE A 173 12.67 11.76 10.32
N GLY A 174 12.79 10.47 10.02
CA GLY A 174 13.55 9.52 10.82
C GLY A 174 15.03 9.89 10.91
N ILE A 175 15.66 10.18 9.77
CA ILE A 175 17.09 10.58 9.70
C ILE A 175 17.33 11.89 10.45
N VAL A 176 16.52 12.93 10.19
CA VAL A 176 16.66 14.23 10.87
C VAL A 176 16.54 14.08 12.40
N ARG A 177 15.62 13.23 12.86
CA ARG A 177 15.46 12.95 14.29
C ARG A 177 16.63 12.18 14.89
N ALA A 178 17.24 11.27 14.12
CA ALA A 178 18.43 10.55 14.57
C ALA A 178 19.63 11.48 14.72
N MET A 179 19.88 12.35 13.73
CA MET A 179 20.98 13.33 13.77
C MET A 179 20.88 14.29 14.96
N HIS A 180 19.69 14.87 15.21
CA HIS A 180 19.50 15.76 16.36
C HIS A 180 19.60 15.07 17.73
N ARG A 181 19.43 13.74 17.77
CA ARG A 181 19.63 12.98 19.00
C ARG A 181 21.11 12.81 19.32
N GLU A 182 21.95 12.63 18.29
CA GLU A 182 23.41 12.52 18.44
C GLU A 182 24.05 13.86 18.85
N GLU A 183 23.53 14.99 18.37
CA GLU A 183 24.02 16.34 18.74
C GLU A 183 23.68 16.77 20.18
N GLY A 184 22.70 16.12 20.82
CA GLY A 184 22.25 16.44 22.18
C GLY A 184 22.92 15.63 23.30
N GLU A 185 23.78 14.67 22.96
CA GLU A 185 24.51 13.81 23.90
C GLU A 185 26.00 14.22 24.08
N THR A 186 26.40 15.39 23.57
CA THR A 186 27.71 16.04 23.80
C THR A 186 27.57 17.31 24.63
#